data_AF-A0A218QWN2-F1
#
_entry.id   AF-A0A218QWN2-F1
#
_cell.length_a   1.000
_cell.length_b   1.000
_cell.length_c   1.000
_cell.angle_alpha   90.00
_cell.angle_beta   90.00
_cell.angle_gamma   90.00
#
_symmetry.space_group_name_H-M   'P 1'
#
loop_
_entity.id
_entity.type
_entity.pdbx_description
1 polymer ?
#
loop_
_entity_poly.entity_id
_entity_poly.type
_entity_poly.pdbx_seq_one_letter_code
_entity_poly.pdbx_strand_id
1 'polypeptide(L)'
;MYTSLALGVAEAGLSGGAKAAASRFKLRVPNLESGNRFNITVANGKPTVQLPELNISMTKSASPAPNISPFELPLAPGSKTVAATPGGPITLSGWGKGSQLPGLDNPSRQVYNYSKLVGHPLDPHGLDAFARARGGYGASHAERQALVLNPTAQSVTVSKPPCSGCQNWFRAESVLQGRDIPLLTPQGVYNFQSNGTLWIAPLPPFF
;
A
#
# COMPACT_ATOMS: atom_id res chain seq x y z
N MET A 1 4.90 -18.58 -3.57
CA MET A 1 6.23 -19.00 -3.10
C MET A 1 7.22 -17.90 -3.49
N TYR A 2 7.98 -17.36 -2.54
CA TYR A 2 8.99 -16.34 -2.83
C TYR A 2 10.35 -17.02 -2.97
N THR A 3 10.91 -17.00 -4.17
CA THR A 3 12.31 -17.41 -4.39
C THR A 3 13.21 -16.28 -3.90
N SER A 4 13.86 -16.48 -2.75
CA SER A 4 14.97 -15.63 -2.33
C SER A 4 16.21 -16.09 -3.08
N LEU A 5 16.61 -15.37 -4.14
CA LEU A 5 17.91 -15.60 -4.74
C LEU A 5 18.97 -15.02 -3.80
N ALA A 6 19.80 -15.88 -3.21
CA ALA A 6 21.05 -15.43 -2.62
C ALA A 6 21.91 -14.88 -3.77
N LEU A 7 22.20 -13.57 -3.77
CA LEU A 7 23.22 -13.03 -4.65
C LEU A 7 24.55 -13.65 -4.25
N GLY A 8 25.06 -14.57 -5.08
CA GLY A 8 26.46 -14.96 -5.07
C GLY A 8 27.30 -13.71 -5.27
N VAL A 9 28.28 -13.52 -4.40
CA VAL A 9 29.27 -12.45 -4.52
C VAL A 9 30.12 -12.76 -5.74
N ALA A 10 29.81 -12.15 -6.88
CA ALA A 10 30.78 -12.06 -7.95
C ALA A 10 31.78 -10.97 -7.53
N GLU A 11 32.94 -11.39 -7.03
CA GLU A 11 34.09 -10.49 -6.88
C GLU A 11 34.52 -10.08 -8.30
N ALA A 12 34.01 -8.95 -8.77
CA ALA A 12 34.65 -8.23 -9.85
C ALA A 12 35.98 -7.72 -9.30
N GLY A 13 37.08 -8.35 -9.73
CA GLY A 13 38.44 -7.98 -9.33
C GLY A 13 38.67 -6.48 -9.53
N LEU A 14 38.74 -5.75 -8.42
CA LEU A 14 39.23 -4.38 -8.38
C LEU A 14 40.76 -4.46 -8.37
N SER A 15 41.38 -4.29 -9.54
CA SER A 15 42.82 -4.01 -9.64
C SER A 15 43.07 -2.59 -9.14
N GLY A 16 43.20 -2.45 -7.82
CA GLY A 16 43.56 -1.19 -7.17
C GLY A 16 43.26 -1.23 -5.68
N GLY A 17 44.32 -1.21 -4.87
CA GLY A 17 44.31 -1.38 -3.41
C GLY A 17 43.50 -0.35 -2.60
N ALA A 18 42.17 -0.34 -2.77
CA ALA A 18 41.25 0.39 -1.91
C ALA A 18 40.26 -0.60 -1.28
N LYS A 19 40.25 -0.68 0.05
CA LYS A 19 39.24 -1.44 0.81
C LYS A 19 37.86 -0.86 0.51
N ALA A 20 37.09 -1.53 -0.36
CA ALA A 20 35.73 -1.14 -0.67
C ALA A 20 34.79 -1.49 0.51
N ALA A 21 34.13 -0.48 1.07
CA ALA A 21 33.02 -0.69 2.00
C ALA A 21 31.85 -1.32 1.22
N ALA A 22 31.57 -2.60 1.45
CA ALA A 22 30.49 -3.32 0.79
C ALA A 22 29.12 -2.82 1.29
N SER A 23 28.54 -1.83 0.60
CA SER A 23 27.15 -1.43 0.80
C SER A 23 26.23 -2.38 0.03
N ARG A 24 25.37 -3.11 0.74
CA ARG A 24 24.39 -4.03 0.14
C ARG A 24 23.13 -3.25 -0.24
N PHE A 25 22.91 -3.02 -1.52
CA PHE A 25 21.64 -2.48 -2.05
C PHE A 25 20.68 -3.64 -2.35
N LYS A 26 19.45 -3.59 -1.84
CA LYS A 26 18.40 -4.57 -2.18
C LYS A 26 17.43 -3.95 -3.18
N LEU A 27 17.44 -4.42 -4.42
CA LEU A 27 16.45 -4.10 -5.43
C LEU A 27 15.36 -5.19 -5.43
N ARG A 28 14.08 -4.80 -5.35
CA ARG A 28 12.96 -5.73 -5.43
C ARG A 28 12.16 -5.41 -6.70
N VAL A 29 12.23 -6.30 -7.69
CA VAL A 29 11.51 -6.17 -8.96
C VAL A 29 10.41 -7.23 -9.00
N PRO A 30 9.11 -6.86 -9.06
CA PRO A 30 8.03 -7.83 -9.22
C PRO A 30 8.06 -8.46 -10.62
N ASN A 31 7.69 -9.74 -10.73
CA ASN A 31 7.64 -10.52 -11.99
C ASN A 31 8.96 -10.60 -12.78
N LEU A 32 10.05 -10.99 -12.11
CA LEU A 32 11.27 -11.34 -12.83
C LEU A 32 11.19 -12.79 -13.33
N GLU A 33 11.06 -12.96 -14.64
CA GLU A 33 11.22 -14.27 -15.26
C GLU A 33 12.68 -14.72 -15.19
N SER A 34 12.88 -16.02 -15.00
CA SER A 34 14.19 -16.67 -15.06
C SER A 34 14.81 -16.43 -16.45
N GLY A 35 15.74 -15.49 -16.56
CA GLY A 35 16.41 -15.14 -17.83
C GLY A 35 16.71 -13.66 -17.98
N ASN A 36 16.05 -12.79 -17.21
CA ASN A 36 16.30 -11.35 -17.26
C ASN A 36 17.69 -11.02 -16.67
N ARG A 37 18.58 -10.48 -17.51
CA ARG A 37 19.90 -9.97 -17.12
C ARG A 37 19.83 -8.45 -16.98
N PHE A 38 20.33 -7.95 -15.86
CA PHE A 38 20.53 -6.52 -15.62
C PHE A 38 22.01 -6.19 -15.81
N ASN A 39 22.30 -5.07 -16.47
CA ASN A 39 23.66 -4.55 -16.53
C ASN A 39 23.84 -3.55 -15.38
N ILE A 40 24.75 -3.84 -14.46
CA ILE A 40 25.17 -2.93 -13.41
C ILE A 40 26.52 -2.35 -13.82
N THR A 41 26.58 -1.05 -14.06
CA THR A 41 27.81 -0.34 -14.40
C THR A 41 28.18 0.60 -13.27
N VAL A 42 29.47 0.69 -12.91
CA VAL A 42 29.95 1.66 -11.92
C VAL A 42 30.73 2.74 -12.66
N ALA A 43 30.19 3.96 -12.71
CA ALA A 43 30.86 5.12 -13.28
C ALA A 43 31.03 6.18 -12.19
N ASN A 44 32.25 6.73 -12.02
CA ASN A 44 32.57 7.76 -11.02
C ASN A 44 32.14 7.40 -9.58
N GLY A 45 32.26 6.12 -9.18
CA GLY A 45 31.85 5.64 -7.86
C GLY A 45 30.34 5.54 -7.64
N LYS A 46 29.52 5.79 -8.67
CA LYS A 46 28.06 5.66 -8.63
C LYS A 46 27.63 4.41 -9.39
N PRO A 47 26.99 3.43 -8.72
CA PRO A 47 26.39 2.30 -9.42
C PRO A 47 25.17 2.77 -10.21
N THR A 48 25.15 2.43 -11.49
CA THR A 48 24.05 2.70 -12.42
C THR A 48 23.51 1.35 -12.88
N VAL A 49 22.21 1.15 -12.81
CA VAL A 49 21.55 -0.08 -13.28
C VAL A 49 20.85 0.23 -14.58
N GLN A 50 21.28 -0.40 -15.66
CA GLN A 50 20.61 -0.35 -16.95
C GLN A 50 19.60 -1.49 -16.99
N LEU A 51 18.31 -1.12 -16.93
CA LEU A 51 17.22 -2.05 -17.16
C LEU A 51 17.17 -2.32 -18.68
N PRO A 52 17.08 -3.59 -19.14
CA PRO A 52 16.75 -3.83 -20.54
C PRO A 52 15.43 -3.13 -20.86
N GLU A 53 15.25 -2.66 -22.10
CA GLU A 53 13.95 -2.13 -22.52
C GLU A 53 12.88 -3.20 -22.25
N LEU A 54 12.08 -2.96 -21.22
CA LEU A 54 10.89 -3.74 -21.00
C LEU A 54 9.99 -3.39 -22.17
N ASN A 55 9.87 -4.32 -23.13
CA ASN A 55 8.78 -4.30 -24.09
C ASN A 55 7.49 -4.53 -23.30
N ILE A 56 6.99 -3.46 -22.66
CA ILE A 56 5.66 -3.41 -22.09
C ILE A 56 4.74 -3.25 -23.30
N SER A 57 4.42 -4.36 -23.96
CA SER A 57 3.30 -4.39 -24.87
C SER A 57 2.07 -4.00 -24.06
N MET A 58 1.66 -2.73 -24.16
CA MET A 58 0.36 -2.25 -23.68
C MET A 58 -0.74 -2.86 -24.56
N THR A 59 -0.87 -4.18 -24.57
CA THR A 59 -2.03 -4.89 -25.11
C THR A 59 -2.97 -5.20 -23.97
N LYS A 60 -3.46 -4.14 -23.34
CA LYS A 60 -4.73 -4.17 -22.63
C LYS A 60 -5.20 -2.73 -22.58
N SER A 61 -6.22 -2.41 -23.38
CA SER A 61 -7.13 -1.31 -23.07
C SER A 61 -7.30 -1.28 -21.56
N ALA A 62 -7.09 -0.13 -20.93
CA ALA A 62 -7.32 0.02 -19.51
C ALA A 62 -8.70 -0.56 -19.17
N SER A 63 -8.72 -1.79 -18.65
CA SER A 63 -9.95 -2.35 -18.12
C SER A 63 -10.37 -1.38 -17.03
N PRO A 64 -11.63 -0.91 -17.01
CA PRO A 64 -12.12 -0.18 -15.85
C PRO A 64 -11.79 -1.03 -14.61
N ALA A 65 -11.22 -0.38 -13.60
CA ALA A 65 -10.88 -1.01 -12.33
C ALA A 65 -12.04 -1.92 -11.92
N PRO A 66 -11.80 -3.17 -11.47
CA PRO A 66 -12.84 -4.00 -10.90
C PRO A 66 -13.53 -3.16 -9.83
N ASN A 67 -14.77 -2.75 -10.11
CA ASN A 67 -15.56 -1.91 -9.25
C ASN A 67 -16.15 -2.83 -8.18
N ILE A 68 -15.29 -3.28 -7.25
CA ILE A 68 -15.75 -4.07 -6.11
C ILE A 68 -16.68 -3.14 -5.35
N SER A 69 -17.96 -3.44 -5.43
CA SER A 69 -18.98 -2.62 -4.80
C SER A 69 -18.86 -2.75 -3.28
N PRO A 70 -19.09 -1.68 -2.49
CA PRO A 70 -19.16 -1.78 -1.04
C PRO A 70 -20.14 -2.85 -0.54
N PHE A 71 -21.14 -3.17 -1.36
CA PHE A 71 -22.15 -4.19 -1.12
C PHE A 71 -21.64 -5.63 -1.34
N GLU A 72 -20.51 -5.82 -2.02
CA GLU A 72 -19.89 -7.13 -2.29
C GLU A 72 -18.82 -7.50 -1.25
N LEU A 73 -18.51 -6.61 -0.31
CA LEU A 73 -17.64 -6.93 0.81
C LEU A 73 -18.31 -7.97 1.72
N PRO A 74 -17.54 -8.91 2.31
CA PRO A 74 -18.11 -9.84 3.26
C PRO A 74 -18.67 -9.09 4.47
N LEU A 75 -19.73 -9.65 5.05
CA LEU A 75 -20.38 -9.07 6.22
C LEU A 75 -19.38 -8.94 7.36
N ALA A 76 -19.20 -7.72 7.86
CA ALA A 76 -18.32 -7.46 8.98
C ALA A 76 -18.90 -8.09 10.27
N PRO A 77 -18.11 -8.80 11.08
CA PRO A 77 -18.57 -9.32 12.36
C PRO A 77 -18.85 -8.17 13.34
N GLY A 78 -20.07 -8.11 13.87
CA GLY A 78 -20.50 -7.12 14.85
C GLY A 78 -20.44 -5.68 14.32
N SER A 79 -19.84 -4.77 15.08
CA SER A 79 -19.71 -3.35 14.72
C SER A 79 -18.46 -3.03 13.90
N LYS A 80 -17.70 -4.04 13.44
CA LYS A 80 -16.47 -3.82 12.70
C LYS A 80 -16.71 -3.26 11.28
N THR A 81 -15.63 -2.79 10.68
CA THR A 81 -15.58 -2.34 9.29
C THR A 81 -14.69 -3.31 8.52
N VAL A 82 -15.15 -3.70 7.34
CA VAL A 82 -14.36 -4.43 6.33
C VAL A 82 -14.01 -3.47 5.19
N ALA A 83 -12.81 -3.62 4.63
CA ALA A 83 -12.39 -2.94 3.41
C ALA A 83 -11.55 -3.86 2.52
N ALA A 84 -11.54 -3.58 1.22
CA ALA A 84 -10.72 -4.28 0.23
C ALA A 84 -10.26 -3.31 -0.86
N THR A 85 -9.24 -3.72 -1.59
CA THR A 85 -8.78 -3.05 -2.81
C THR A 85 -8.81 -4.05 -3.97
N PRO A 86 -8.96 -3.61 -5.23
CA PRO A 86 -8.84 -4.49 -6.38
C PRO A 86 -7.48 -5.24 -6.38
N GLY A 87 -7.53 -6.57 -6.38
CA GLY A 87 -6.33 -7.43 -6.32
C GLY A 87 -5.60 -7.45 -4.98
N GLY A 88 -6.12 -6.78 -3.95
CA GLY A 88 -5.55 -6.76 -2.61
C GLY A 88 -6.30 -7.64 -1.61
N PRO A 89 -5.75 -7.78 -0.39
CA PRO A 89 -6.42 -8.51 0.68
C PRO A 89 -7.67 -7.78 1.17
N ILE A 90 -8.65 -8.57 1.63
CA ILE A 90 -9.71 -8.05 2.51
C ILE A 90 -9.07 -7.72 3.86
N THR A 91 -9.54 -6.65 4.50
CA THR A 91 -9.06 -6.16 5.80
C THR A 91 -10.23 -5.97 6.76
N LEU A 92 -9.96 -6.10 8.06
CA LEU A 92 -10.96 -6.00 9.11
C LEU A 92 -10.47 -5.03 10.20
N SER A 93 -11.32 -4.07 10.56
CA SER A 93 -10.96 -3.03 11.52
C SER A 93 -10.62 -3.61 12.90
N GLY A 94 -9.75 -2.93 13.64
CA GLY A 94 -9.36 -3.26 14.99
C GLY A 94 -7.90 -3.71 15.10
N TRP A 95 -7.50 -4.12 16.30
CA TRP A 95 -6.11 -4.40 16.64
C TRP A 95 -5.97 -5.81 17.21
N GLY A 96 -4.89 -6.52 16.85
CA GLY A 96 -4.60 -7.86 17.36
C GLY A 96 -5.38 -8.98 16.68
N LYS A 97 -5.30 -10.20 17.25
CA LYS A 97 -5.72 -11.47 16.62
C LYS A 97 -7.17 -11.48 16.12
N GLY A 98 -8.10 -10.86 16.86
CA GLY A 98 -9.51 -10.81 16.46
C GLY A 98 -9.80 -9.94 15.23
N SER A 99 -8.81 -9.19 14.74
CA SER A 99 -8.88 -8.38 13.52
C SER A 99 -7.89 -8.86 12.45
N GLN A 100 -7.20 -9.97 12.69
CA GLN A 100 -6.34 -10.62 11.70
C GLN A 100 -7.21 -11.52 10.82
N LEU A 101 -7.11 -11.32 9.51
CA LEU A 101 -7.65 -12.26 8.53
C LEU A 101 -6.57 -13.32 8.21
N PRO A 102 -6.94 -14.53 7.79
CA PRO A 102 -5.97 -15.59 7.48
C PRO A 102 -4.88 -15.08 6.53
N GLY A 103 -3.61 -15.21 6.93
CA GLY A 103 -2.46 -14.78 6.13
C GLY A 103 -2.04 -13.31 6.28
N LEU A 104 -2.73 -12.52 7.13
CA LEU A 104 -2.39 -11.11 7.38
C LEU A 104 -2.00 -10.89 8.83
N ASP A 105 -0.68 -10.85 9.08
CA ASP A 105 -0.17 -10.53 10.41
C ASP A 105 -0.19 -9.02 10.67
N ASN A 106 -1.07 -8.64 11.60
CA ASN A 106 -1.17 -7.32 12.23
C ASN A 106 -1.11 -6.12 11.27
N PRO A 107 -2.09 -5.99 10.35
CA PRO A 107 -2.13 -4.91 9.37
C PRO A 107 -2.18 -3.51 10.02
N SER A 108 -2.81 -3.38 11.20
CA SER A 108 -2.86 -2.12 11.96
C SER A 108 -1.47 -1.64 12.39
N ARG A 109 -0.56 -2.56 12.73
CA ARG A 109 0.83 -2.21 13.03
C ARG A 109 1.58 -1.73 11.79
N GLN A 110 1.25 -2.26 10.61
CA GLN A 110 1.83 -1.79 9.35
C GLN A 110 1.37 -0.36 9.05
N VAL A 111 0.07 -0.07 9.18
CA VAL A 111 -0.47 1.30 9.05
C VAL A 111 0.18 2.24 10.06
N TYR A 112 0.35 1.81 11.31
CA TYR A 112 0.96 2.62 12.36
C TYR A 112 2.39 3.01 12.00
N ASN A 113 3.22 2.03 11.66
CA ASN A 113 4.63 2.25 11.32
C ASN A 113 4.76 3.08 10.04
N TYR A 114 3.96 2.77 9.02
CA TYR A 114 3.95 3.52 7.76
C TYR A 114 3.57 4.97 7.99
N SER A 115 2.49 5.23 8.73
CA SER A 115 2.04 6.61 9.01
C SER A 115 3.09 7.40 9.78
N LYS A 116 3.81 6.78 10.72
CA LYS A 116 4.92 7.43 11.43
C LYS A 116 6.10 7.72 10.49
N LEU A 117 6.39 6.82 9.56
CA LEU A 117 7.48 7.00 8.59
C LEU A 117 7.21 8.18 7.65
N VAL A 118 5.98 8.30 7.14
CA VAL A 118 5.63 9.32 6.14
C VAL A 118 5.00 10.58 6.73
N GLY A 119 4.84 10.64 8.06
CA GLY A 119 4.29 11.80 8.76
C GLY A 119 2.76 11.95 8.66
N HIS A 120 2.01 10.89 8.36
CA HIS A 120 0.55 10.95 8.31
C HIS A 120 -0.09 11.11 9.70
N PRO A 121 -1.26 11.79 9.77
CA PRO A 121 -1.94 12.03 11.03
C PRO A 121 -2.48 10.72 11.63
N LEU A 122 -2.06 10.46 12.87
CA LEU A 122 -2.60 9.42 13.75
C LEU A 122 -3.04 10.09 15.05
N ASP A 123 -4.17 10.78 14.97
CA ASP A 123 -4.71 11.54 16.09
C ASP A 123 -4.94 10.63 17.31
N PRO A 124 -4.60 11.09 18.53
CA PRO A 124 -4.83 10.30 19.74
C PRO A 124 -6.32 10.07 19.94
N HIS A 125 -6.67 8.87 20.40
CA HIS A 125 -8.06 8.50 20.66
C HIS A 125 -8.19 7.75 21.98
N GLY A 126 -9.34 7.88 22.67
CA GLY A 126 -9.56 7.18 23.96
C GLY A 126 -9.48 5.65 23.84
N LEU A 127 -9.66 5.11 22.64
CA LEU A 127 -9.55 3.67 22.34
C LEU A 127 -8.12 3.23 21.95
N ASP A 128 -7.13 4.13 21.98
CA ASP A 128 -5.72 3.79 21.75
C ASP A 128 -5.18 2.78 22.77
N ALA A 129 -5.78 2.71 23.96
CA ALA A 129 -5.44 1.73 24.99
C ALA A 129 -5.55 0.27 24.48
N PHE A 130 -6.50 -0.01 23.59
CA PHE A 130 -6.65 -1.34 22.97
C PHE A 130 -5.50 -1.67 22.03
N ALA A 131 -4.90 -0.67 21.39
CA ALA A 131 -3.72 -0.82 20.55
C ALA A 131 -2.40 -0.76 21.34
N ARG A 132 -2.45 -0.37 22.62
CA ARG A 132 -1.29 -0.08 23.48
C ARG A 132 -0.29 0.90 22.85
N ALA A 133 -0.79 1.80 22.00
CA ALA A 133 0.01 2.79 21.28
C ALA A 133 -0.84 4.01 20.93
N ARG A 134 -0.31 5.22 21.20
CA ARG A 134 -0.97 6.50 20.85
C ARG A 134 -1.13 6.64 19.34
N GLY A 135 -2.35 6.83 18.86
CA GLY A 135 -2.72 6.80 17.44
C GLY A 135 -2.96 5.40 16.88
N GLY A 136 -2.91 4.35 17.72
CA GLY A 136 -3.15 2.97 17.32
C GLY A 136 -4.59 2.70 16.93
N TYR A 137 -5.55 3.43 17.51
CA TYR A 137 -6.95 3.39 17.07
C TYR A 137 -7.06 3.82 15.60
N GLY A 138 -6.50 4.96 15.22
CA GLY A 138 -6.53 5.44 13.84
C GLY A 138 -5.88 4.47 12.85
N ALA A 139 -4.80 3.81 13.25
CA ALA A 139 -4.13 2.80 12.45
C ALA A 139 -4.94 1.49 12.30
N SER A 140 -5.94 1.28 13.16
CA SER A 140 -6.79 0.08 13.16
C SER A 140 -7.95 0.13 12.16
N HIS A 141 -8.10 1.22 11.41
CA HIS A 141 -9.17 1.37 10.41
C HIS A 141 -8.92 0.53 9.16
N ALA A 142 -9.93 -0.23 8.74
CA ALA A 142 -9.82 -1.21 7.66
C ALA A 142 -9.41 -0.56 6.33
N GLU A 143 -9.99 0.59 5.99
CA GLU A 143 -9.69 1.33 4.78
C GLU A 143 -8.20 1.71 4.67
N ARG A 144 -7.57 2.11 5.78
CA ARG A 144 -6.13 2.42 5.81
C ARG A 144 -5.29 1.16 5.68
N GLN A 145 -5.69 0.07 6.36
CA GLN A 145 -5.03 -1.22 6.21
C GLN A 145 -5.05 -1.69 4.76
N ALA A 146 -6.21 -1.61 4.09
CA ALA A 146 -6.38 -2.06 2.72
C ALA A 146 -5.46 -1.31 1.75
N LEU A 147 -5.32 0.00 1.93
CA LEU A 147 -4.43 0.79 1.09
C LEU A 147 -2.95 0.56 1.42
N VAL A 148 -2.56 0.51 2.70
CA VAL A 148 -1.14 0.27 3.07
C VAL A 148 -0.66 -1.09 2.59
N LEU A 149 -1.54 -2.11 2.59
CA LEU A 149 -1.21 -3.44 2.07
C LEU A 149 -1.22 -3.52 0.53
N ASN A 150 -1.86 -2.58 -0.15
CA ASN A 150 -1.92 -2.49 -1.60
C ASN A 150 -1.79 -1.02 -2.05
N PRO A 151 -0.59 -0.42 -1.94
CA PRO A 151 -0.40 1.03 -2.04
C PRO A 151 -0.72 1.58 -3.44
N THR A 152 -0.63 0.75 -4.48
CA THR A 152 -0.92 1.11 -5.87
C THR A 152 -2.37 0.87 -6.27
N ALA A 153 -3.24 0.49 -5.33
CA ALA A 153 -4.64 0.21 -5.62
C ALA A 153 -5.35 1.43 -6.23
N GLN A 154 -6.04 1.22 -7.35
CA GLN A 154 -6.78 2.28 -8.03
C GLN A 154 -7.94 2.83 -7.20
N SER A 155 -8.46 2.04 -6.26
CA SER A 155 -9.52 2.43 -5.34
C SER A 155 -9.47 1.60 -4.07
N VAL A 156 -10.15 2.07 -3.03
CA VAL A 156 -10.44 1.32 -1.81
C VAL A 156 -11.95 1.22 -1.66
N THR A 157 -12.46 0.02 -1.41
CA THR A 157 -13.87 -0.21 -1.11
C THR A 157 -14.00 -0.48 0.39
N VAL A 158 -14.92 0.19 1.07
CA VAL A 158 -15.12 0.05 2.52
C VAL A 158 -16.61 -0.05 2.85
N SER A 159 -16.94 -0.90 3.83
CA SER A 159 -18.32 -1.19 4.24
C SER A 159 -18.99 -0.07 5.06
N LYS A 160 -18.25 0.98 5.44
CA LYS A 160 -18.72 2.11 6.26
C LYS A 160 -18.07 3.41 5.80
N PRO A 161 -18.73 4.57 5.99
CA PRO A 161 -18.15 5.85 5.60
C PRO A 161 -16.90 6.15 6.45
N PRO A 162 -15.85 6.77 5.88
CA PRO A 162 -14.63 7.10 6.61
C PRO A 162 -14.89 8.14 7.69
N CYS A 163 -14.32 7.93 8.88
CA CYS A 163 -14.31 8.97 9.92
C CYS A 163 -13.42 10.16 9.52
N SER A 164 -13.56 11.29 10.21
CA SER A 164 -12.76 12.51 9.95
C SER A 164 -11.25 12.25 9.96
N GLY A 165 -10.76 11.45 10.92
CA GLY A 165 -9.36 11.06 10.98
C GLY A 165 -8.91 10.29 9.73
N CYS A 166 -9.75 9.40 9.19
CA CYS A 166 -9.44 8.68 7.95
C CYS A 166 -9.49 9.59 6.75
N GLN A 167 -10.44 10.52 6.69
CA GLN A 167 -10.47 11.53 5.63
C GLN A 167 -9.18 12.34 5.61
N ASN A 168 -8.70 12.82 6.77
CA ASN A 168 -7.43 13.55 6.87
C ASN A 168 -6.23 12.70 6.45
N TRP A 169 -6.21 11.44 6.86
CA TRP A 169 -5.14 10.51 6.48
C TRP A 169 -5.11 10.25 4.97
N PHE A 170 -6.26 9.97 4.35
CA PHE A 170 -6.34 9.74 2.91
C PHE A 170 -6.05 11.00 2.08
N ARG A 171 -6.40 12.20 2.56
CA ARG A 171 -5.98 13.46 1.93
C ARG A 171 -4.46 13.64 1.95
N ALA A 172 -3.80 13.28 3.05
CA ALA A 172 -2.35 13.33 3.13
C ALA A 172 -1.71 12.26 2.23
N GLU A 173 -2.31 11.07 2.16
CA GLU A 173 -1.84 9.97 1.30
C GLU A 173 -1.97 10.31 -0.18
N SER A 174 -3.09 10.90 -0.62
CA SER A 174 -3.29 11.25 -2.04
C SER A 174 -2.27 12.28 -2.51
N VAL A 175 -1.92 13.25 -1.65
CA VAL A 175 -0.82 14.20 -1.89
C VAL A 175 0.52 13.49 -1.96
N LEU A 176 0.82 12.61 -1.00
CA LEU A 176 2.08 11.87 -0.95
C LEU A 176 2.29 10.99 -2.18
N GLN A 177 1.24 10.30 -2.64
CA GLN A 177 1.29 9.44 -3.82
C GLN A 177 1.16 10.19 -5.15
N GLY A 178 0.84 11.49 -5.11
CA GLY A 178 0.62 12.29 -6.32
C GLY A 178 -0.52 11.78 -7.19
N ARG A 179 -1.52 11.11 -6.61
CA ARG A 179 -2.66 10.54 -7.34
C ARG A 179 -3.96 10.65 -6.58
N ASP A 180 -5.05 10.54 -7.32
CA ASP A 180 -6.37 10.46 -6.74
C ASP A 180 -6.60 9.06 -6.15
N ILE A 181 -7.25 9.02 -4.99
CA ILE A 181 -7.57 7.81 -4.25
C ILE A 181 -9.08 7.82 -3.99
N PRO A 182 -9.89 7.16 -4.83
CA PRO A 182 -11.31 6.99 -4.58
C PRO A 182 -11.55 5.95 -3.48
N LEU A 183 -12.34 6.33 -2.49
CA LEU A 183 -12.84 5.46 -1.43
C LEU A 183 -14.34 5.25 -1.61
N LEU A 184 -14.73 4.05 -2.02
CA LEU A 184 -16.11 3.66 -2.29
C LEU A 184 -16.77 3.19 -0.99
N THR A 185 -17.94 3.76 -0.69
CA THR A 185 -18.70 3.47 0.53
C THR A 185 -20.18 3.26 0.18
N PRO A 186 -20.99 2.61 1.04
CA PRO A 186 -22.43 2.50 0.81
C PRO A 186 -23.16 3.85 0.71
N GLN A 187 -22.58 4.95 1.18
CA GLN A 187 -23.16 6.29 1.18
C GLN A 187 -22.70 7.16 -0.01
N GLY A 188 -21.73 6.70 -0.79
CA GLY A 188 -21.11 7.50 -1.85
C GLY A 188 -19.62 7.24 -2.01
N VAL A 189 -19.03 7.97 -2.94
CA VAL A 189 -17.60 7.90 -3.24
C VAL A 189 -16.90 9.12 -2.66
N TYR A 190 -15.92 8.90 -1.79
CA TYR A 190 -15.03 9.91 -1.25
C TYR A 190 -13.79 9.96 -2.15
N ASN A 191 -13.69 10.98 -2.99
CA ASN A 191 -12.59 11.18 -3.90
C ASN A 191 -11.53 12.07 -3.26
N PHE A 192 -10.44 11.46 -2.80
CA PHE A 192 -9.28 12.17 -2.28
C PHE A 192 -8.34 12.52 -3.43
N GLN A 193 -8.27 13.80 -3.78
CA GLN A 193 -7.50 14.27 -4.92
C GLN A 193 -6.02 14.42 -4.57
N SER A 194 -5.15 14.29 -5.56
CA SER A 194 -3.70 14.49 -5.46
C SER A 194 -3.27 15.87 -4.94
N ASN A 195 -4.13 16.89 -5.06
CA ASN A 195 -3.91 18.22 -4.49
C ASN A 195 -4.36 18.34 -3.01
N GLY A 196 -4.79 17.23 -2.41
CA GLY A 196 -5.27 17.16 -1.03
C GLY A 196 -6.71 17.60 -0.86
N THR A 197 -7.50 17.82 -1.92
CA THR A 197 -8.93 18.13 -1.84
C THR A 197 -9.76 16.85 -1.65
N LEU A 198 -10.90 16.97 -0.97
CA LEU A 198 -11.90 15.89 -0.87
C LEU A 198 -13.17 16.33 -1.60
N TRP A 199 -13.64 15.52 -2.54
CA TRP A 199 -14.95 15.65 -3.16
C TRP A 199 -15.79 14.40 -2.90
N ILE A 200 -17.05 14.58 -2.46
CA ILE A 200 -17.96 13.48 -2.17
C ILE A 200 -19.00 13.43 -3.27
N ALA A 201 -19.07 12.30 -3.97
CA ALA A 201 -20.09 12.03 -4.97
C ALA A 201 -21.14 11.07 -4.41
N PRO A 202 -22.43 11.24 -4.74
CA PRO A 202 -23.42 10.19 -4.51
C PRO A 202 -23.03 8.94 -5.31
N LEU A 203 -23.50 7.76 -4.88
CA LEU A 203 -23.33 6.54 -5.67
C LEU A 203 -23.98 6.74 -7.05
N PRO A 204 -23.32 6.33 -8.16
CA PRO A 204 -23.96 6.40 -9.46
C PRO A 204 -25.26 5.58 -9.44
N PRO A 205 -26.32 6.03 -10.13
CA PRO A 205 -27.66 5.44 -10.05
C PRO A 205 -27.79 4.03 -10.65
N PHE A 206 -26.70 3.42 -11.12
CA PHE A 206 -26.71 2.11 -11.75
C PHE A 206 -25.65 1.20 -11.10
N PHE A 207 -26.10 0.47 -10.08
CA PHE A 207 -25.57 -0.80 -9.61
C PHE A 207 -26.75 -1.74 -9.37
#